data_AF-A0A830HJ00-F1
#
_entry.id   AF-A0A830HJ00-F1
#
_cell.length_a   1.000
_cell.length_b   1.000
_cell.length_c   1.000
_cell.angle_alpha   90.00
_cell.angle_beta   90.00
_cell.angle_gamma   90.00
#
_symmetry.space_group_name_H-M   'P 1'
#
loop_
_entity.id
_entity.type
_entity.pdbx_description
1 polymer ?
#
loop_
_entity_poly.entity_id
_entity_poly.type
_entity_poly.pdbx_seq_one_letter_code
_entity_poly.pdbx_strand_id
1 'polypeptide(L)'
;MAAEGRPLHIQVLRNALRAHTALGGWTLSERTLRHTPGAKEHAASSDTRKKAFCYGVTPPDHHQLGKSPTRQSLVTAMASISAARLAVGVAMSSDHAEGALAVLARQVQALRGANDLAARLEQALEQARMALRRCRAKQFVDVADAALVACAKLDEAYYALYYHSIINGIHTVPQPHVYFTAIADAHPHGHENEVRMSRAVGTRQEFRRLRVWDARKHMTMGGRDGGQAAACHAAMNPLLAVLWARWRESATLIHARGVASAKAREFQRAVSLSDPTKRDVDGMPPSPPCTASIQAWRDSSRVWACRIYSFAVPNAQSLRRLASLSPIVEVGAGTGYWASLLRARGAIVAAFDATGRDQPGTPAEYNEYHGECPFHTDVMKGTATKGSFNTTLQQYKDYTLLMCYAPPDGKMAVASLKAYRGDTVALIGEVDGDTASRGLLSALRTRFLLVSSVALPQFDDTANRLDIWQIKREDDDIAKPVACCSQCGSVVDDVVELRRCVLCRIACYCSRQCCLRNWQAHERLHRGRHIPRGFCRQYSNDHVYQPLKIE
;
A
#
# COMPACT_ATOMS: atom_id res chain seq x y z
N MET A 1 14.61 31.73 -29.75
CA MET A 1 15.82 31.47 -28.93
C MET A 1 15.35 31.20 -27.51
N ALA A 2 14.77 30.03 -27.22
CA ALA A 2 15.43 28.73 -26.98
C ALA A 2 16.29 28.72 -25.71
N ALA A 3 15.63 28.54 -24.57
CA ALA A 3 16.17 27.88 -23.38
C ALA A 3 15.03 27.04 -22.73
N GLU A 4 14.44 26.17 -23.54
CA GLU A 4 13.58 25.07 -23.08
C GLU A 4 14.46 23.90 -22.64
N GLY A 5 14.10 23.28 -21.51
CA GLY A 5 14.39 21.87 -21.24
C GLY A 5 15.29 21.57 -20.05
N ARG A 6 14.67 21.21 -18.90
CA ARG A 6 14.97 19.97 -18.12
C ARG A 6 13.74 19.54 -17.30
N PRO A 7 13.25 18.30 -17.38
CA PRO A 7 12.26 17.77 -16.43
C PRO A 7 12.90 17.60 -15.04
N LEU A 8 12.36 18.30 -14.04
CA LEU A 8 12.98 18.60 -12.74
C LEU A 8 13.20 17.39 -11.80
N HIS A 9 12.53 16.25 -12.02
CA HIS A 9 12.65 15.01 -11.22
C HIS A 9 14.06 14.37 -11.25
N ILE A 10 14.99 14.98 -12.01
CA ILE A 10 16.26 14.44 -12.51
C ILE A 10 17.49 15.17 -11.92
N GLN A 11 17.33 16.31 -11.23
CA GLN A 11 18.32 16.84 -10.29
C GLN A 11 18.17 16.20 -8.89
N VAL A 12 16.99 15.62 -8.64
CA VAL A 12 16.38 15.21 -7.36
C VAL A 12 17.05 14.03 -6.66
N LEU A 13 17.79 13.21 -7.40
CA LEU A 13 18.68 12.17 -6.85
C LEU A 13 20.16 12.55 -6.96
N ARG A 14 20.50 13.49 -7.86
CA ARG A 14 21.90 13.79 -8.23
C ARG A 14 22.73 14.39 -7.09
N ASN A 15 22.09 14.91 -6.04
CA ASN A 15 22.73 15.32 -4.79
C ASN A 15 22.64 14.26 -3.68
N ALA A 16 21.61 13.40 -3.66
CA ALA A 16 21.58 12.21 -2.79
C ALA A 16 22.85 11.35 -2.99
N LEU A 17 23.43 11.43 -4.19
CA LEU A 17 24.69 10.83 -4.65
C LEU A 17 26.01 11.62 -4.39
N ARG A 18 26.00 12.88 -3.92
CA ARG A 18 27.26 13.66 -3.69
C ARG A 18 27.65 13.83 -2.21
N ALA A 19 26.72 13.65 -1.29
CA ALA A 19 26.96 13.81 0.15
C ALA A 19 27.36 12.49 0.85
N HIS A 20 27.01 11.34 0.27
CA HIS A 20 27.51 10.05 0.77
C HIS A 20 29.00 9.85 0.49
N THR A 21 29.57 10.51 -0.53
CA THR A 21 31.03 10.56 -0.78
C THR A 21 31.84 11.31 0.31
N ALA A 22 31.19 11.91 1.32
CA ALA A 22 31.84 12.42 2.55
C ALA A 22 31.66 11.44 3.74
N LEU A 23 31.59 10.12 3.49
CA LEU A 23 31.62 9.01 4.45
C LEU A 23 32.95 8.89 5.24
N GLY A 24 33.56 10.02 5.59
CA GLY A 24 34.75 10.12 6.43
C GLY A 24 35.00 11.58 6.82
N GLY A 25 34.27 12.07 7.82
CA GLY A 25 34.56 13.36 8.46
C GLY A 25 33.35 14.27 8.64
N TRP A 26 32.59 14.06 9.71
CA TRP A 26 31.82 15.12 10.35
C TRP A 26 32.40 15.32 11.76
N THR A 27 33.30 16.30 11.91
CA THR A 27 33.85 16.70 13.20
C THR A 27 32.80 17.50 13.99
N LEU A 28 32.45 17.01 15.17
CA LEU A 28 31.76 17.75 16.22
C LEU A 28 32.56 19.01 16.62
N SER A 29 31.85 20.08 16.97
CA SER A 29 32.34 20.98 18.02
C SER A 29 31.21 21.27 19.02
N GLU A 30 31.48 20.92 20.27
CA GLU A 30 30.66 21.06 21.48
C GLU A 30 30.43 22.51 21.90
N ARG A 31 29.33 22.73 22.66
CA ARG A 31 28.94 23.85 23.56
C ARG A 31 27.54 24.37 23.22
N THR A 32 26.52 24.41 24.09
CA THR A 32 26.42 24.29 25.56
C THR A 32 24.96 23.97 25.94
N LEU A 33 24.79 23.21 27.03
CA LEU A 33 23.54 22.98 27.78
C LEU A 33 22.93 24.28 28.37
N ARG A 34 21.59 24.34 28.56
CA ARG A 34 20.87 24.41 29.87
C ARG A 34 19.41 24.93 29.78
N HIS A 35 18.59 24.38 30.70
CA HIS A 35 17.30 24.83 31.28
C HIS A 35 15.94 24.41 30.66
N THR A 36 15.29 23.45 31.33
CA THR A 36 13.83 23.36 31.64
C THR A 36 13.52 24.24 32.88
N PRO A 37 12.28 24.74 33.16
CA PRO A 37 11.04 23.94 33.31
C PRO A 37 9.69 24.64 32.99
N GLY A 38 8.57 23.91 33.11
CA GLY A 38 7.26 24.47 33.49
C GLY A 38 6.04 23.98 32.69
N ALA A 39 5.28 23.04 33.24
CA ALA A 39 3.96 22.61 32.76
C ALA A 39 2.84 23.42 33.42
N LYS A 40 1.73 23.71 32.71
CA LYS A 40 0.37 23.83 33.28
C LYS A 40 -0.70 23.43 32.27
N GLU A 41 -1.66 22.66 32.77
CA GLU A 41 -2.88 22.18 32.13
C GLU A 41 -3.92 23.30 31.95
N HIS A 42 -4.85 23.17 31.00
CA HIS A 42 -6.28 23.34 31.23
C HIS A 42 -7.14 22.83 30.07
N ALA A 43 -8.42 22.63 30.39
CA ALA A 43 -9.31 21.62 29.86
C ALA A 43 -10.42 22.18 28.94
N ALA A 44 -11.08 21.21 28.28
CA ALA A 44 -12.46 21.19 27.77
C ALA A 44 -12.87 22.15 26.64
N SER A 45 -13.35 21.58 25.54
CA SER A 45 -14.72 21.83 25.05
C SER A 45 -15.05 20.90 23.88
N SER A 46 -16.29 20.43 23.91
CA SER A 46 -17.00 19.59 22.95
C SER A 46 -17.07 20.20 21.55
N ASP A 47 -16.79 19.39 20.51
CA ASP A 47 -17.62 19.48 19.31
C ASP A 47 -17.62 18.22 18.44
N THR A 48 -18.79 18.02 17.86
CA THR A 48 -19.35 16.89 17.13
C THR A 48 -18.79 16.80 15.70
N ARG A 49 -17.70 16.06 15.50
CA ARG A 49 -17.24 15.61 14.16
C ARG A 49 -16.17 14.51 14.27
N LYS A 50 -16.55 13.28 14.62
CA LYS A 50 -15.62 12.13 14.60
C LYS A 50 -16.29 10.88 14.04
N LYS A 51 -16.22 10.73 12.72
CA LYS A 51 -16.20 9.44 12.04
C LYS A 51 -15.12 9.51 10.96
N ALA A 52 -13.90 9.11 11.32
CA ALA A 52 -12.84 8.76 10.37
C ALA A 52 -12.53 7.29 10.66
N PHE A 53 -13.18 6.41 9.89
CA PHE A 53 -13.09 4.97 10.04
C PHE A 53 -11.84 4.42 9.37
N CYS A 54 -11.22 3.46 10.07
CA CYS A 54 -10.11 2.60 9.67
C CYS A 54 -8.78 3.33 9.32
N TYR A 55 -7.72 2.99 10.07
CA TYR A 55 -6.30 3.33 9.83
C TYR A 55 -5.73 4.67 10.37
N GLY A 56 -6.46 5.40 11.24
CA GLY A 56 -5.85 6.36 12.18
C GLY A 56 -5.18 7.62 11.61
N VAL A 57 -5.22 7.84 10.29
CA VAL A 57 -4.73 9.06 9.65
C VAL A 57 -5.88 9.68 8.85
N THR A 58 -6.57 10.66 9.42
CA THR A 58 -7.56 11.46 8.68
C THR A 58 -6.82 12.30 7.65
N PRO A 59 -7.24 12.34 6.37
CA PRO A 59 -6.70 13.35 5.46
C PRO A 59 -7.04 14.74 6.03
N PRO A 60 -6.18 15.75 5.86
CA PRO A 60 -6.49 17.09 6.33
C PRO A 60 -7.76 17.61 5.63
N ASP A 61 -8.69 18.18 6.40
CA ASP A 61 -9.74 19.06 5.88
C ASP A 61 -9.07 20.33 5.32
N HIS A 62 -9.35 20.71 4.07
CA HIS A 62 -8.80 21.92 3.45
C HIS A 62 -9.17 23.23 4.17
N HIS A 63 -10.17 23.21 5.05
CA HIS A 63 -10.78 24.41 5.62
C HIS A 63 -9.90 25.17 6.64
N GLN A 64 -8.65 24.78 6.88
CA GLN A 64 -7.73 25.48 7.80
C GLN A 64 -6.32 25.76 7.26
N LEU A 65 -6.10 25.67 5.93
CA LEU A 65 -4.80 26.00 5.35
C LEU A 65 -4.68 27.52 5.13
N GLY A 66 -3.82 28.20 5.90
CA GLY A 66 -3.42 29.59 5.66
C GLY A 66 -2.60 29.79 4.37
N LYS A 67 -1.72 30.82 4.31
CA LYS A 67 -0.90 31.14 3.13
C LYS A 67 -0.13 29.92 2.59
N SER A 68 -0.40 29.50 1.36
CA SER A 68 0.27 28.34 0.74
C SER A 68 1.81 28.49 0.75
N PRO A 69 2.56 27.47 1.19
CA PRO A 69 4.03 27.51 1.23
C PRO A 69 4.61 27.74 -0.17
N THR A 70 5.70 28.50 -0.25
CA THR A 70 6.34 28.79 -1.54
C THR A 70 6.90 27.51 -2.18
N ARG A 71 7.01 27.51 -3.52
CA ARG A 71 7.68 26.47 -4.30
C ARG A 71 9.08 26.13 -3.76
N GLN A 72 9.83 27.15 -3.35
CA GLN A 72 11.19 26.99 -2.81
C GLN A 72 11.19 26.34 -1.42
N SER A 73 10.23 26.70 -0.56
CA SER A 73 10.04 26.10 0.77
C SER A 73 9.75 24.60 0.68
N LEU A 74 8.88 24.19 -0.25
CA LEU A 74 8.56 22.77 -0.48
C LEU A 74 9.76 21.97 -0.99
N VAL A 75 10.52 22.52 -1.93
CA VAL A 75 11.75 21.88 -2.43
C VAL A 75 12.78 21.69 -1.32
N THR A 76 12.94 22.70 -0.45
CA THR A 76 13.89 22.66 0.67
C THR A 76 13.48 21.64 1.72
N ALA A 77 12.20 21.62 2.11
CA ALA A 77 11.62 20.64 3.02
C ALA A 77 11.83 19.20 2.49
N MET A 78 11.55 19.00 1.20
CA MET A 78 11.70 17.71 0.53
C MET A 78 13.14 17.19 0.55
N ALA A 79 14.12 18.04 0.20
CA ALA A 79 15.53 17.66 0.23
C ALA A 79 15.98 17.26 1.65
N SER A 80 15.50 17.99 2.65
CA SER A 80 15.80 17.78 4.06
C SER A 80 15.24 16.44 4.57
N ILE A 81 13.99 16.14 4.26
CA ILE A 81 13.34 14.86 4.62
C ILE A 81 14.08 13.70 3.94
N SER A 82 14.42 13.83 2.66
CA SER A 82 15.15 12.80 1.92
C SER A 82 16.51 12.49 2.55
N ALA A 83 17.28 13.52 2.91
CA ALA A 83 18.58 13.36 3.55
C ALA A 83 18.47 12.69 4.93
N ALA A 84 17.53 13.15 5.76
CA ALA A 84 17.27 12.53 7.06
C ALA A 84 16.81 11.08 6.93
N ARG A 85 15.96 10.78 5.95
CA ARG A 85 15.43 9.44 5.69
C ARG A 85 16.51 8.45 5.29
N LEU A 86 17.45 8.86 4.45
CA LEU A 86 18.62 8.07 4.09
C LEU A 86 19.54 7.86 5.29
N ALA A 87 19.89 8.93 5.99
CA ALA A 87 20.79 8.87 7.15
C ALA A 87 20.27 7.94 8.24
N VAL A 88 18.99 8.05 8.61
CA VAL A 88 18.33 7.16 9.58
C VAL A 88 18.27 5.72 9.03
N GLY A 89 17.94 5.59 7.75
CA GLY A 89 17.89 4.30 7.06
C GLY A 89 19.21 3.55 7.11
N VAL A 90 20.35 4.22 7.01
CA VAL A 90 21.70 3.60 7.02
C VAL A 90 22.39 3.67 8.38
N ALA A 91 21.78 4.28 9.40
CA ALA A 91 22.40 4.49 10.69
C ALA A 91 22.76 3.17 11.38
N MET A 92 23.98 3.12 11.92
CA MET A 92 24.49 2.00 12.73
C MET A 92 24.40 2.28 14.24
N SER A 93 24.09 3.52 14.64
CA SER A 93 23.85 3.94 16.03
C SER A 93 22.73 4.98 16.11
N SER A 94 22.14 5.12 17.30
CA SER A 94 21.11 6.12 17.60
C SER A 94 21.61 7.55 17.36
N ASP A 95 22.83 7.86 17.77
CA ASP A 95 23.38 9.22 17.76
C ASP A 95 23.53 9.77 16.34
N HIS A 96 23.96 8.91 15.39
CA HIS A 96 24.03 9.27 13.97
C HIS A 96 22.65 9.59 13.40
N ALA A 97 21.63 8.80 13.75
CA ALA A 97 20.26 9.02 13.31
C ALA A 97 19.65 10.30 13.93
N GLU A 98 19.89 10.55 15.22
CA GLU A 98 19.43 11.76 15.92
C GLU A 98 20.06 13.04 15.34
N GLY A 99 21.35 13.01 15.01
CA GLY A 99 22.04 14.13 14.36
C GLY A 99 21.37 14.53 13.05
N ALA A 100 20.97 13.56 12.22
CA ALA A 100 20.27 13.82 10.97
C ALA A 100 18.87 14.44 11.21
N LEU A 101 18.12 13.94 12.21
CA LEU A 101 16.83 14.53 12.59
C LEU A 101 16.98 15.93 13.22
N ALA A 102 18.12 16.23 13.84
CA ALA A 102 18.44 17.57 14.36
C ALA A 102 18.56 18.61 13.24
N VAL A 103 19.22 18.24 12.13
CA VAL A 103 19.33 19.08 10.93
C VAL A 103 17.95 19.35 10.33
N LEU A 104 17.14 18.30 10.15
CA LEU A 104 15.79 18.43 9.61
C LEU A 104 14.89 19.35 10.45
N ALA A 105 14.95 19.29 11.78
CA ALA A 105 14.10 20.15 12.61
C ALA A 105 14.39 21.63 12.43
N ARG A 106 15.66 22.01 12.27
CA ARG A 106 16.02 23.42 12.02
C ARG A 106 15.42 23.90 10.71
N GLN A 107 15.41 23.04 9.69
CA GLN A 107 14.83 23.34 8.38
C GLN A 107 13.29 23.37 8.42
N VAL A 108 12.65 22.49 9.18
CA VAL A 108 11.19 22.53 9.39
C VAL A 108 10.78 23.75 10.22
N GLN A 109 11.55 24.14 11.22
CA GLN A 109 11.32 25.37 11.98
C GLN A 109 11.39 26.62 11.09
N ALA A 110 12.21 26.61 10.04
CA ALA A 110 12.25 27.70 9.05
C ALA A 110 10.99 27.75 8.14
N LEU A 111 10.13 26.72 8.17
CA LEU A 111 8.81 26.73 7.55
C LEU A 111 7.72 27.30 8.48
N ARG A 112 8.06 27.65 9.74
CA ARG A 112 7.11 28.24 10.70
C ARG A 112 6.65 29.61 10.22
N GLY A 113 5.33 29.78 10.14
CA GLY A 113 4.66 31.00 9.69
C GLY A 113 3.56 30.79 8.65
N ALA A 114 3.37 29.55 8.14
CA ALA A 114 2.46 29.29 7.04
C ALA A 114 1.89 27.85 7.03
N ASN A 115 0.97 27.52 7.96
CA ASN A 115 -0.04 26.44 7.84
C ASN A 115 0.19 25.13 8.62
N ASP A 116 -0.90 24.34 8.73
CA ASP A 116 -0.99 23.00 9.32
C ASP A 116 0.03 21.98 8.81
N LEU A 117 0.56 22.19 7.60
CA LEU A 117 1.60 21.34 7.03
C LEU A 117 2.88 21.36 7.89
N ALA A 118 3.30 22.54 8.35
CA ALA A 118 4.48 22.65 9.22
C ALA A 118 4.28 21.90 10.55
N ALA A 119 3.09 22.03 11.16
CA ALA A 119 2.76 21.32 12.39
C ALA A 119 2.80 19.79 12.23
N ARG A 120 2.29 19.27 11.10
CA ARG A 120 2.36 17.83 10.78
C ARG A 120 3.79 17.34 10.57
N LEU A 121 4.62 18.12 9.89
CA LEU A 121 6.04 17.80 9.72
C LEU A 121 6.79 17.79 11.05
N GLU A 122 6.51 18.74 11.94
CA GLU A 122 7.07 18.78 13.29
C GLU A 122 6.63 17.57 14.12
N GLN A 123 5.34 17.21 14.05
CA GLN A 123 4.81 16.04 14.75
C GLN A 123 5.47 14.74 14.27
N ALA A 124 5.57 14.54 12.96
CA ALA A 124 6.23 13.37 12.38
C ALA A 124 7.70 13.29 12.79
N LEU A 125 8.39 14.44 12.80
CA LEU A 125 9.78 14.52 13.22
C LEU A 125 9.99 14.23 14.70
N GLU A 126 9.12 14.74 15.57
CA GLU A 126 9.19 14.46 17.00
C GLU A 126 8.88 12.99 17.28
N GLN A 127 7.94 12.39 16.55
CA GLN A 127 7.67 10.94 16.63
C GLN A 127 8.89 10.11 16.19
N ALA A 128 9.58 10.52 15.11
CA ALA A 128 10.82 9.87 14.67
C ALA A 128 11.93 9.97 15.74
N ARG A 129 12.09 11.13 16.37
CA ARG A 129 13.06 11.33 17.47
C ARG A 129 12.71 10.52 18.70
N MET A 130 11.44 10.51 19.09
CA MET A 130 10.98 9.71 20.22
C MET A 130 11.25 8.22 20.02
N ALA A 131 11.10 7.71 18.80
CA ALA A 131 11.44 6.32 18.49
C ALA A 131 12.91 6.02 18.77
N LEU A 132 13.82 6.90 18.32
CA LEU A 132 15.26 6.75 18.53
C LEU A 132 15.66 6.95 20.01
N ARG A 133 15.15 7.99 20.69
CA ARG A 133 15.45 8.27 22.10
C ARG A 133 15.01 7.18 23.07
N ARG A 134 13.91 6.49 22.74
CA ARG A 134 13.42 5.35 23.54
C ARG A 134 14.33 4.13 23.41
N CYS A 135 15.17 4.06 22.37
CA CYS A 135 16.20 3.04 22.24
C CYS A 135 17.33 3.29 23.25
N ARG A 136 17.16 2.79 24.47
CA ARG A 136 18.21 2.77 25.51
C ARG A 136 19.28 1.67 25.27
N ALA A 137 19.14 0.93 24.17
CA ALA A 137 19.81 -0.34 23.96
C ALA A 137 21.17 -0.19 23.30
N LYS A 138 22.14 -0.97 23.79
CA LYS A 138 23.48 -1.11 23.19
C LYS A 138 23.52 -2.08 21.99
N GLN A 139 22.40 -2.73 21.69
CA GLN A 139 22.34 -3.76 20.64
C GLN A 139 21.92 -3.16 19.30
N PHE A 140 22.64 -3.55 18.25
CA PHE A 140 22.40 -3.11 16.88
C PHE A 140 20.95 -3.31 16.42
N VAL A 141 20.30 -4.40 16.82
CA VAL A 141 18.95 -4.73 16.34
C VAL A 141 17.87 -3.82 16.94
N ASP A 142 18.04 -3.35 18.18
CA ASP A 142 17.11 -2.39 18.78
C ASP A 142 17.25 -1.01 18.13
N VAL A 143 18.47 -0.61 17.76
CA VAL A 143 18.70 0.61 16.96
C VAL A 143 18.05 0.47 15.58
N ALA A 144 18.19 -0.69 14.93
CA ALA A 144 17.57 -0.97 13.64
C ALA A 144 16.03 -0.94 13.70
N ASP A 145 15.44 -1.46 14.77
CA ASP A 145 14.00 -1.44 15.03
C ASP A 145 13.47 -0.01 15.23
N ALA A 146 14.19 0.81 16.02
CA ALA A 146 13.86 2.22 16.20
C ALA A 146 14.02 3.04 14.91
N ALA A 147 15.07 2.77 14.14
CA ALA A 147 15.29 3.38 12.83
C ALA A 147 14.16 3.06 11.84
N LEU A 148 13.59 1.84 11.89
CA LEU A 148 12.44 1.47 11.07
C LEU A 148 11.22 2.35 11.34
N VAL A 149 10.92 2.61 12.62
CA VAL A 149 9.82 3.50 13.02
C VAL A 149 10.10 4.94 12.61
N ALA A 150 11.32 5.43 12.82
CA ALA A 150 11.71 6.78 12.40
C ALA A 150 11.61 6.96 10.88
N CYS A 151 12.02 5.96 10.10
CA CYS A 151 11.85 5.90 8.65
C CYS A 151 10.38 6.00 8.24
N ALA A 152 9.49 5.21 8.87
CA ALA A 152 8.06 5.25 8.60
C ALA A 152 7.45 6.65 8.83
N LYS A 153 7.92 7.38 9.85
CA LYS A 153 7.45 8.74 10.16
C LYS A 153 7.98 9.81 9.20
N LEU A 154 9.21 9.66 8.74
CA LEU A 154 9.74 10.51 7.68
C LEU A 154 9.02 10.26 6.34
N ASP A 155 8.57 9.05 6.07
CA ASP A 155 7.76 8.74 4.89
C ASP A 155 6.36 9.37 4.97
N GLU A 156 5.75 9.39 6.15
CA GLU A 156 4.49 10.12 6.41
C GLU A 156 4.65 11.63 6.14
N ALA A 157 5.77 12.22 6.57
CA ALA A 157 6.11 13.61 6.30
C ALA A 157 6.30 13.89 4.79
N TYR A 158 7.00 12.98 4.08
CA TYR A 158 7.14 13.03 2.63
C TYR A 158 5.77 13.01 1.92
N TYR A 159 4.90 12.06 2.27
CA TYR A 159 3.60 11.95 1.63
C TYR A 159 2.71 13.15 1.92
N ALA A 160 2.75 13.71 3.13
CA ALA A 160 2.03 14.94 3.46
C ALA A 160 2.50 16.12 2.58
N LEU A 161 3.81 16.28 2.37
CA LEU A 161 4.35 17.26 1.42
C LEU A 161 3.86 16.99 -0.01
N TYR A 162 3.99 15.76 -0.49
CA TYR A 162 3.60 15.39 -1.85
C TYR A 162 2.11 15.62 -2.10
N TYR A 163 1.27 15.18 -1.17
CA TYR A 163 -0.17 15.37 -1.24
C TYR A 163 -0.54 16.86 -1.27
N HIS A 164 0.05 17.67 -0.38
CA HIS A 164 -0.15 19.12 -0.40
C HIS A 164 0.32 19.75 -1.73
N SER A 165 1.44 19.26 -2.27
CA SER A 165 2.00 19.66 -3.56
C SER A 165 0.97 19.46 -4.69
N ILE A 166 0.36 18.28 -4.80
CA ILE A 166 -0.52 17.94 -5.92
C ILE A 166 -1.89 18.61 -5.84
N ILE A 167 -2.47 18.77 -4.64
CA ILE A 167 -3.79 19.43 -4.50
C ILE A 167 -3.71 20.93 -4.81
N ASN A 168 -2.54 21.55 -4.59
CA ASN A 168 -2.30 22.96 -4.92
C ASN A 168 -1.75 23.16 -6.35
N GLY A 169 -1.64 22.10 -7.16
CA GLY A 169 -1.05 22.18 -8.51
C GLY A 169 0.44 22.54 -8.52
N ILE A 170 1.13 22.43 -7.38
CA ILE A 170 2.56 22.72 -7.25
C ILE A 170 3.31 21.42 -7.50
N HIS A 171 3.73 21.11 -8.72
CA HIS A 171 4.37 19.82 -9.04
C HIS A 171 5.90 19.79 -8.78
N THR A 172 6.33 20.20 -7.58
CA THR A 172 7.77 20.21 -7.21
C THR A 172 8.23 19.06 -6.34
N VAL A 173 7.33 18.48 -5.55
CA VAL A 173 7.68 17.30 -4.75
C VAL A 173 7.72 16.09 -5.69
N PRO A 174 8.79 15.26 -5.66
CA PRO A 174 8.90 14.08 -6.51
C PRO A 174 7.73 13.14 -6.27
N GLN A 175 7.25 12.47 -7.33
CA GLN A 175 6.20 11.46 -7.19
C GLN A 175 6.68 10.27 -6.34
N PRO A 176 5.78 9.57 -5.63
CA PRO A 176 6.12 8.46 -4.73
C PRO A 176 7.04 7.42 -5.35
N HIS A 177 6.76 7.00 -6.58
CA HIS A 177 7.58 6.00 -7.26
C HIS A 177 9.01 6.50 -7.56
N VAL A 178 9.20 7.80 -7.80
CA VAL A 178 10.53 8.39 -7.98
C VAL A 178 11.27 8.45 -6.65
N TYR A 179 10.59 8.93 -5.60
CA TYR A 179 11.16 9.07 -4.27
C TYR A 179 11.55 7.73 -3.65
N PHE A 180 10.66 6.75 -3.62
CA PHE A 180 10.97 5.48 -2.96
C PHE A 180 11.99 4.65 -3.75
N THR A 181 11.96 4.68 -5.08
CA THR A 181 13.02 4.04 -5.87
C THR A 181 14.38 4.68 -5.58
N ALA A 182 14.45 6.01 -5.49
CA ALA A 182 15.65 6.74 -5.09
C ALA A 182 16.20 6.30 -3.73
N ILE A 183 15.33 6.23 -2.73
CA ILE A 183 15.70 5.81 -1.37
C ILE A 183 16.21 4.37 -1.38
N ALA A 184 15.50 3.46 -2.06
CA ALA A 184 15.88 2.06 -2.15
C ALA A 184 17.24 1.85 -2.85
N ASP A 185 17.52 2.62 -3.91
CA ASP A 185 18.78 2.55 -4.66
C ASP A 185 19.98 3.12 -3.91
N ALA A 186 19.75 4.06 -2.99
CA ALA A 186 20.80 4.69 -2.20
C ALA A 186 21.25 3.84 -0.99
N HIS A 187 20.54 2.76 -0.65
CA HIS A 187 20.91 1.90 0.47
C HIS A 187 22.18 1.08 0.19
N PRO A 188 23.19 1.11 1.08
CA PRO A 188 24.37 0.25 0.98
C PRO A 188 23.97 -1.23 0.92
N HIS A 189 24.62 -1.99 0.03
CA HIS A 189 24.33 -3.42 -0.19
C HIS A 189 22.86 -3.72 -0.57
N GLY A 190 22.07 -2.72 -0.98
CA GLY A 190 20.65 -2.89 -1.28
C GLY A 190 20.38 -3.96 -2.33
N HIS A 191 21.20 -4.02 -3.38
CA HIS A 191 21.10 -5.05 -4.42
C HIS A 191 21.41 -6.47 -3.91
N GLU A 192 22.46 -6.61 -3.10
CA GLU A 192 22.85 -7.90 -2.53
C GLU A 192 21.77 -8.42 -1.57
N ASN A 193 21.21 -7.53 -0.74
CA ASN A 193 20.11 -7.82 0.16
C ASN A 193 18.84 -8.20 -0.60
N GLU A 194 18.50 -7.49 -1.67
CA GLU A 194 17.41 -7.85 -2.59
C GLU A 194 17.59 -9.26 -3.14
N VAL A 195 18.78 -9.60 -3.65
CA VAL A 195 19.06 -10.94 -4.20
C VAL A 195 18.94 -12.01 -3.11
N ARG A 196 19.47 -11.75 -1.91
CA ARG A 196 19.39 -12.66 -0.77
C ARG A 196 17.95 -12.90 -0.33
N MET A 197 17.16 -11.83 -0.19
CA MET A 197 15.75 -11.91 0.15
C MET A 197 14.97 -12.64 -0.95
N SER A 198 15.27 -12.37 -2.22
CA SER A 198 14.64 -13.05 -3.34
C SER A 198 14.86 -14.56 -3.33
N ARG A 199 16.10 -15.00 -3.06
CA ARG A 199 16.43 -16.42 -2.90
C ARG A 199 15.74 -17.03 -1.66
N ALA A 200 15.67 -16.28 -0.56
CA ALA A 200 15.03 -16.75 0.68
C ALA A 200 13.51 -16.90 0.54
N VAL A 201 12.90 -16.13 -0.37
CA VAL A 201 11.48 -16.14 -0.70
C VAL A 201 11.12 -17.22 -1.75
N GLY A 202 12.11 -17.77 -2.48
CA GLY A 202 11.95 -19.02 -3.23
C GLY A 202 12.14 -18.94 -4.74
N THR A 203 11.54 -19.91 -5.44
CA THR A 203 11.65 -20.11 -6.89
C THR A 203 10.99 -18.98 -7.69
N ARG A 204 11.28 -18.89 -9.00
CA ARG A 204 10.65 -17.93 -9.92
C ARG A 204 9.11 -18.00 -9.90
N GLN A 205 8.52 -19.16 -9.60
CA GLN A 205 7.07 -19.36 -9.50
C GLN A 205 6.49 -18.85 -8.17
N GLU A 206 7.22 -18.95 -7.07
CA GLU A 206 6.84 -18.41 -5.75
C GLU A 206 7.06 -16.89 -5.69
N PHE A 207 8.10 -16.42 -6.35
CA PHE A 207 8.35 -15.00 -6.59
C PHE A 207 7.27 -14.38 -7.51
N ARG A 208 6.70 -15.18 -8.44
CA ARG A 208 5.45 -14.87 -9.18
C ARG A 208 4.17 -15.02 -8.35
N ARG A 209 4.22 -15.55 -7.13
CA ARG A 209 3.07 -15.55 -6.19
C ARG A 209 3.13 -14.35 -5.24
N LEU A 210 4.33 -13.88 -4.90
CA LEU A 210 4.56 -12.65 -4.12
C LEU A 210 4.68 -11.38 -5.00
N ARG A 211 4.85 -11.56 -6.32
CA ARG A 211 4.61 -10.61 -7.44
C ARG A 211 5.15 -9.19 -7.29
N VAL A 212 6.37 -9.09 -6.81
CA VAL A 212 7.12 -7.83 -6.84
C VAL A 212 7.91 -7.72 -8.19
N TRP A 213 8.20 -8.82 -8.90
CA TRP A 213 9.11 -8.89 -10.06
C TRP A 213 8.75 -8.10 -11.33
N ASP A 214 7.47 -7.90 -11.66
CA ASP A 214 7.10 -7.22 -12.92
C ASP A 214 7.58 -5.76 -12.95
N ALA A 215 7.80 -5.13 -11.79
CA ALA A 215 8.37 -3.78 -11.69
C ALA A 215 9.77 -3.68 -12.30
N ARG A 216 10.65 -4.68 -12.06
CA ARG A 216 12.07 -4.65 -12.46
C ARG A 216 12.25 -4.61 -13.98
N LYS A 217 11.38 -5.28 -14.75
CA LYS A 217 11.43 -5.27 -16.22
C LYS A 217 10.97 -3.96 -16.83
N HIS A 218 10.06 -3.23 -16.16
CA HIS A 218 9.55 -1.95 -16.64
C HIS A 218 10.48 -0.78 -16.26
N MET A 219 11.24 -0.87 -15.17
CA MET A 219 12.21 0.16 -14.78
C MET A 219 13.47 0.18 -15.66
N THR A 220 13.87 -0.94 -16.28
CA THR A 220 15.06 -1.02 -17.15
C THR A 220 14.86 -0.47 -18.57
N MET A 221 13.63 -0.09 -18.96
CA MET A 221 13.32 0.41 -20.32
C MET A 221 13.34 1.94 -20.44
N GLY A 222 13.64 2.67 -19.36
CA GLY A 222 13.72 4.14 -19.36
C GLY A 222 15.05 4.67 -19.88
N GLY A 223 15.34 4.49 -21.17
CA GLY A 223 16.54 5.01 -21.82
C GLY A 223 16.23 5.71 -23.13
N ARG A 224 16.50 7.02 -23.17
CA ARG A 224 16.57 7.91 -24.36
C ARG A 224 15.22 8.19 -25.04
N ASP A 225 14.62 9.34 -24.71
CA ASP A 225 14.05 10.31 -25.67
C ASP A 225 13.00 11.20 -25.00
N GLY A 226 13.27 12.52 -25.02
CA GLY A 226 12.61 13.54 -24.22
C GLY A 226 11.22 13.99 -24.69
N GLY A 227 10.63 13.37 -25.72
CA GLY A 227 9.33 13.75 -26.29
C GLY A 227 8.13 12.91 -25.82
N GLN A 228 8.34 11.75 -25.19
CA GLN A 228 7.28 10.78 -24.85
C GLN A 228 6.80 10.83 -23.39
N ALA A 229 7.22 11.81 -22.58
CA ALA A 229 7.12 11.77 -21.13
C ALA A 229 5.69 11.63 -20.55
N ALA A 230 4.67 12.20 -21.19
CA ALA A 230 3.28 12.11 -20.71
C ALA A 230 2.61 10.77 -21.05
N ALA A 231 2.81 10.24 -22.25
CA ALA A 231 2.35 8.91 -22.64
C ALA A 231 3.13 7.78 -21.93
N CYS A 232 4.41 8.02 -21.65
CA CYS A 232 5.30 7.16 -20.86
C CYS A 232 4.78 6.99 -19.41
N HIS A 233 4.34 8.06 -18.74
CA HIS A 233 3.85 7.98 -17.36
C HIS A 233 2.52 7.22 -17.22
N ALA A 234 1.62 7.30 -18.21
CA ALA A 234 0.36 6.53 -18.21
C ALA A 234 0.56 5.03 -18.53
N ALA A 235 1.64 4.69 -19.26
CA ALA A 235 2.07 3.31 -19.46
C ALA A 235 2.78 2.72 -18.22
N MET A 236 3.44 3.58 -17.42
CA MET A 236 4.05 3.23 -16.14
C MET A 236 2.99 2.93 -15.08
N ASN A 237 3.33 2.07 -14.12
CA ASN A 237 2.49 1.75 -12.97
C ASN A 237 3.19 2.24 -11.69
N PRO A 238 2.98 3.51 -11.31
CA PRO A 238 3.61 4.11 -10.13
C PRO A 238 3.43 3.31 -8.84
N LEU A 239 2.23 2.81 -8.58
CA LEU A 239 1.92 2.06 -7.36
C LEU A 239 2.74 0.76 -7.27
N LEU A 240 2.89 0.03 -8.39
CA LEU A 240 3.73 -1.16 -8.45
C LEU A 240 5.21 -0.82 -8.21
N ALA A 241 5.68 0.32 -8.73
CA ALA A 241 7.04 0.79 -8.52
C ALA A 241 7.31 1.15 -7.05
N VAL A 242 6.38 1.85 -6.40
CA VAL A 242 6.43 2.12 -4.95
C VAL A 242 6.51 0.81 -4.18
N LEU A 243 5.60 -0.12 -4.43
CA LEU A 243 5.59 -1.40 -3.72
C LEU A 243 6.91 -2.16 -3.87
N TRP A 244 7.47 -2.20 -5.08
CA TRP A 244 8.78 -2.82 -5.33
C TRP A 244 9.92 -2.13 -4.59
N ALA A 245 9.97 -0.81 -4.59
CA ALA A 245 10.98 -0.06 -3.86
C ALA A 245 10.89 -0.31 -2.35
N ARG A 246 9.68 -0.32 -1.79
CA ARG A 246 9.45 -0.62 -0.37
C ARG A 246 9.87 -2.04 0.00
N TRP A 247 9.54 -3.01 -0.85
CA TRP A 247 9.95 -4.40 -0.65
C TRP A 247 11.48 -4.58 -0.67
N ARG A 248 12.17 -3.91 -1.62
CA ARG A 248 13.65 -3.88 -1.67
C ARG A 248 14.22 -3.26 -0.40
N GLU A 249 13.63 -2.18 0.08
CA GLU A 249 14.07 -1.52 1.30
C GLU A 249 13.87 -2.43 2.53
N SER A 250 12.77 -3.18 2.61
CA SER A 250 12.57 -4.18 3.66
C SER A 250 13.67 -5.26 3.68
N ALA A 251 14.23 -5.64 2.53
CA ALA A 251 15.34 -6.58 2.45
C ALA A 251 16.55 -6.08 3.26
N THR A 252 16.82 -4.77 3.20
CA THR A 252 17.89 -4.12 3.95
C THR A 252 17.49 -3.82 5.39
N LEU A 253 16.39 -3.09 5.61
CA LEU A 253 16.05 -2.55 6.92
C LEU A 253 15.52 -3.59 7.89
N ILE A 254 14.85 -4.63 7.40
CA ILE A 254 14.21 -5.65 8.25
C ILE A 254 15.02 -6.95 8.21
N HIS A 255 15.28 -7.48 7.02
CA HIS A 255 15.86 -8.82 6.87
C HIS A 255 17.37 -8.85 7.13
N ALA A 256 18.15 -8.00 6.46
CA ALA A 256 19.60 -7.99 6.62
C ALA A 256 20.02 -7.61 8.05
N ARG A 257 19.19 -6.82 8.75
CA ARG A 257 19.40 -6.40 10.14
C ARG A 257 18.79 -7.32 11.18
N GLY A 258 18.07 -8.37 10.77
CA GLY A 258 17.50 -9.36 11.68
C GLY A 258 16.35 -8.86 12.55
N VAL A 259 15.75 -7.69 12.26
CA VAL A 259 14.71 -7.04 13.08
C VAL A 259 13.54 -7.99 13.36
N ALA A 260 12.97 -8.57 12.30
CA ALA A 260 11.84 -9.50 12.45
C ALA A 260 12.20 -10.73 13.31
N SER A 261 13.39 -11.29 13.14
CA SER A 261 13.79 -12.51 13.85
C SER A 261 14.14 -12.27 15.32
N ALA A 262 14.80 -11.14 15.64
CA ALA A 262 15.11 -10.78 17.02
C ALA A 262 13.85 -10.53 17.86
N LYS A 263 12.77 -10.05 17.22
CA LYS A 263 11.49 -9.74 17.86
C LYS A 263 10.49 -10.89 17.84
N ALA A 264 10.92 -12.13 17.61
CA ALA A 264 10.04 -13.29 17.51
C ALA A 264 9.14 -13.52 18.74
N ARG A 265 9.62 -13.23 19.96
CA ARG A 265 8.81 -13.32 21.19
C ARG A 265 7.71 -12.27 21.24
N GLU A 266 8.01 -11.04 20.84
CA GLU A 266 7.02 -9.96 20.75
C GLU A 266 5.97 -10.28 19.68
N PHE A 267 6.41 -10.85 18.56
CA PHE A 267 5.51 -11.34 17.52
C PHE A 267 4.59 -12.45 18.04
N GLN A 268 5.13 -13.45 18.75
CA GLN A 268 4.33 -14.51 19.37
C GLN A 268 3.29 -13.94 20.35
N ARG A 269 3.67 -12.93 21.14
CA ARG A 269 2.74 -12.22 22.03
C ARG A 269 1.64 -11.51 21.25
N ALA A 270 1.97 -10.82 20.16
CA ALA A 270 0.99 -10.16 19.30
C ALA A 270 -0.01 -11.17 18.70
N VAL A 271 0.46 -12.34 18.28
CA VAL A 271 -0.40 -13.44 17.80
C VAL A 271 -1.34 -13.93 18.90
N SER A 272 -0.81 -14.22 20.09
CA SER A 272 -1.61 -14.73 21.22
C SER A 272 -2.65 -13.73 21.75
N LEU A 273 -2.41 -12.43 21.60
CA LEU A 273 -3.36 -11.38 21.98
C LEU A 273 -4.37 -11.04 20.88
N SER A 274 -4.12 -11.50 19.65
CA SER A 274 -5.02 -11.23 18.52
C SER A 274 -6.22 -12.18 18.57
N ASP A 275 -7.41 -11.63 18.37
CA ASP A 275 -8.62 -12.40 18.10
C ASP A 275 -8.95 -12.30 16.60
N PRO A 276 -8.61 -13.32 15.78
CA PRO A 276 -8.84 -13.29 14.34
C PRO A 276 -10.34 -13.39 13.96
N THR A 277 -11.21 -13.72 14.91
CA THR A 277 -12.67 -13.79 14.70
C THR A 277 -13.35 -12.46 14.88
N LYS A 278 -12.72 -11.55 15.65
CA LYS A 278 -13.22 -10.19 15.84
C LYS A 278 -13.41 -9.51 14.49
N ARG A 279 -14.48 -8.73 14.38
CA ARG A 279 -14.71 -7.83 13.26
C ARG A 279 -14.80 -6.42 13.81
N ASP A 280 -14.29 -5.44 13.06
CA ASP A 280 -14.56 -4.04 13.38
C ASP A 280 -15.99 -3.66 12.98
N VAL A 281 -16.36 -2.39 13.12
CA VAL A 281 -17.74 -1.96 12.85
C VAL A 281 -18.10 -2.08 11.37
N ASP A 282 -17.10 -2.10 10.48
CA ASP A 282 -17.27 -2.24 9.04
C ASP A 282 -17.31 -3.73 8.65
N GLY A 283 -17.20 -4.65 9.63
CA GLY A 283 -17.21 -6.08 9.40
C GLY A 283 -15.88 -6.64 8.94
N MET A 284 -14.77 -5.90 9.10
CA MET A 284 -13.45 -6.29 8.62
C MET A 284 -12.73 -7.21 9.60
N PRO A 285 -12.00 -8.23 9.12
CA PRO A 285 -11.10 -8.99 9.96
C PRO A 285 -9.96 -8.09 10.48
N PRO A 286 -9.36 -8.40 11.64
CA PRO A 286 -8.20 -7.66 12.12
C PRO A 286 -7.04 -7.82 11.13
N SER A 287 -6.20 -6.79 11.04
CA SER A 287 -4.94 -6.89 10.29
C SER A 287 -4.05 -8.01 10.86
N PRO A 288 -3.29 -8.74 10.02
CA PRO A 288 -2.37 -9.77 10.47
C PRO A 288 -1.45 -9.27 11.59
N PRO A 289 -1.41 -9.95 12.75
CA PRO A 289 -0.63 -9.49 13.90
C PRO A 289 0.85 -9.38 13.54
N CYS A 290 1.50 -8.33 14.05
CA CYS A 290 2.94 -8.11 13.95
C CYS A 290 3.43 -7.23 15.11
N THR A 291 4.73 -6.96 15.17
CA THR A 291 5.28 -6.02 16.16
C THR A 291 4.92 -4.58 15.79
N ALA A 292 4.96 -3.66 16.76
CA ALA A 292 4.62 -2.26 16.52
C ALA A 292 5.50 -1.60 15.45
N SER A 293 6.79 -1.94 15.40
CA SER A 293 7.74 -1.44 14.39
C SER A 293 7.42 -1.93 12.99
N ILE A 294 7.07 -3.21 12.85
CA ILE A 294 6.65 -3.79 11.57
C ILE A 294 5.29 -3.21 11.16
N GLN A 295 4.35 -2.99 12.07
CA GLN A 295 3.07 -2.33 11.76
C GLN A 295 3.30 -0.92 11.21
N ALA A 296 4.13 -0.12 11.89
CA ALA A 296 4.46 1.23 11.42
C ALA A 296 5.08 1.21 10.00
N TRP A 297 5.94 0.23 9.72
CA TRP A 297 6.50 0.03 8.38
C TRP A 297 5.44 -0.31 7.33
N ARG A 298 4.55 -1.27 7.64
CA ARG A 298 3.43 -1.66 6.76
C ARG A 298 2.54 -0.47 6.45
N ASP A 299 2.16 0.29 7.47
CA ASP A 299 1.31 1.47 7.34
C ASP A 299 1.96 2.53 6.44
N SER A 300 3.25 2.81 6.64
CA SER A 300 4.00 3.77 5.80
C SER A 300 4.13 3.33 4.34
N SER A 301 4.08 2.02 4.07
CA SER A 301 4.13 1.47 2.71
C SER A 301 2.77 1.47 2.02
N ARG A 302 1.68 1.34 2.79
CA ARG A 302 0.32 1.12 2.29
C ARG A 302 -0.58 2.36 2.32
N VAL A 303 -0.74 3.01 3.48
CA VAL A 303 -1.85 3.94 3.73
C VAL A 303 -1.91 5.08 2.72
N TRP A 304 -0.81 5.82 2.56
CA TRP A 304 -0.75 6.93 1.61
C TRP A 304 -0.74 6.46 0.15
N ALA A 305 -0.09 5.34 -0.15
CA ALA A 305 -0.08 4.77 -1.49
C ALA A 305 -1.49 4.39 -1.96
N CYS A 306 -2.31 3.81 -1.07
CA CYS A 306 -3.72 3.50 -1.34
C CYS A 306 -4.52 4.77 -1.63
N ARG A 307 -4.35 5.81 -0.80
CA ARG A 307 -5.05 7.09 -0.92
C ARG A 307 -4.71 7.84 -2.20
N ILE A 308 -3.45 7.80 -2.62
CA ILE A 308 -3.02 8.46 -3.85
C ILE A 308 -3.40 7.64 -5.09
N TYR A 309 -3.34 6.31 -5.01
CA TYR A 309 -3.50 5.43 -6.18
C TYR A 309 -4.70 4.50 -6.06
N SER A 310 -4.53 3.34 -5.42
CA SER A 310 -5.57 2.30 -5.29
C SER A 310 -5.23 1.34 -4.15
N PHE A 311 -6.27 0.73 -3.57
CA PHE A 311 -6.14 -0.24 -2.47
C PHE A 311 -5.69 -1.63 -2.91
N ALA A 312 -5.72 -1.92 -4.22
CA ALA A 312 -5.12 -3.11 -4.82
C ALA A 312 -4.11 -2.72 -5.91
N VAL A 313 -2.96 -3.38 -5.93
CA VAL A 313 -1.86 -3.03 -6.82
C VAL A 313 -2.01 -3.74 -8.17
N PRO A 314 -2.13 -3.02 -9.30
CA PRO A 314 -2.11 -3.67 -10.61
C PRO A 314 -0.74 -4.25 -10.92
N ASN A 315 -0.70 -5.34 -11.70
CA ASN A 315 0.51 -5.79 -12.37
C ASN A 315 0.28 -5.91 -13.88
N ALA A 316 1.34 -6.17 -14.64
CA ALA A 316 1.23 -6.23 -16.09
C ALA A 316 0.30 -7.38 -16.55
N GLN A 317 0.27 -8.49 -15.81
CA GLN A 317 -0.64 -9.61 -16.10
C GLN A 317 -2.10 -9.25 -15.88
N SER A 318 -2.45 -8.57 -14.77
CA SER A 318 -3.82 -8.18 -14.46
C SER A 318 -4.33 -7.13 -15.44
N LEU A 319 -3.50 -6.14 -15.76
CA LEU A 319 -3.86 -5.10 -16.74
C LEU A 319 -4.05 -5.68 -18.15
N ARG A 320 -3.17 -6.60 -18.60
CA ARG A 320 -3.39 -7.30 -19.89
C ARG A 320 -4.66 -8.13 -19.89
N ARG A 321 -4.92 -8.85 -18.79
CA ARG A 321 -6.11 -9.69 -18.68
C ARG A 321 -7.38 -8.85 -18.71
N LEU A 322 -7.43 -7.75 -17.97
CA LEU A 322 -8.57 -6.83 -18.00
C LEU A 322 -8.73 -6.16 -19.36
N ALA A 323 -7.64 -5.66 -19.95
CA ALA A 323 -7.70 -5.04 -21.28
C ALA A 323 -8.27 -6.00 -22.35
N SER A 324 -7.97 -7.30 -22.28
CA SER A 324 -8.56 -8.30 -23.18
C SER A 324 -10.05 -8.56 -22.97
N LEU A 325 -10.64 -8.04 -21.89
CA LEU A 325 -12.06 -8.12 -21.56
C LEU A 325 -12.79 -6.79 -21.85
N SER A 326 -12.14 -5.85 -22.53
CA SER A 326 -12.73 -4.60 -22.97
C SER A 326 -13.91 -4.85 -23.94
N PRO A 327 -15.01 -4.07 -23.88
CA PRO A 327 -15.23 -2.89 -23.05
C PRO A 327 -15.51 -3.18 -21.56
N ILE A 328 -15.17 -2.26 -20.66
CA ILE A 328 -15.25 -2.44 -19.19
C ILE A 328 -16.12 -1.35 -18.57
N VAL A 329 -17.02 -1.72 -17.65
CA VAL A 329 -17.68 -0.79 -16.74
C VAL A 329 -17.11 -0.99 -15.33
N GLU A 330 -16.41 0.00 -14.80
CA GLU A 330 -15.84 -0.03 -13.45
C GLU A 330 -16.77 0.67 -12.47
N VAL A 331 -17.14 -0.03 -11.39
CA VAL A 331 -17.97 0.51 -10.30
C VAL A 331 -17.17 0.55 -9.01
N GLY A 332 -17.21 1.70 -8.31
CA GLY A 332 -16.33 1.96 -7.18
C GLY A 332 -14.90 2.27 -7.66
N ALA A 333 -14.78 3.05 -8.73
CA ALA A 333 -13.51 3.36 -9.36
C ALA A 333 -12.60 4.28 -8.52
N GLY A 334 -13.13 4.89 -7.44
CA GLY A 334 -12.45 5.91 -6.65
C GLY A 334 -12.00 7.07 -7.54
N THR A 335 -10.70 7.37 -7.51
CA THR A 335 -10.08 8.38 -8.39
C THR A 335 -9.72 7.87 -9.78
N GLY A 336 -10.03 6.62 -10.12
CA GLY A 336 -9.89 6.06 -11.47
C GLY A 336 -8.49 5.52 -11.81
N TYR A 337 -7.70 5.08 -10.83
CA TYR A 337 -6.33 4.58 -11.09
C TYR A 337 -6.28 3.34 -11.99
N TRP A 338 -7.20 2.37 -11.81
CA TRP A 338 -7.26 1.20 -12.70
C TRP A 338 -7.78 1.60 -14.09
N ALA A 339 -8.87 2.37 -14.17
CA ALA A 339 -9.37 2.94 -15.42
C ALA A 339 -8.29 3.68 -16.21
N SER A 340 -7.47 4.52 -15.57
CA SER A 340 -6.42 5.29 -16.27
C SER A 340 -5.37 4.37 -16.90
N LEU A 341 -4.91 3.34 -16.16
CA LEU A 341 -3.94 2.36 -16.65
C LEU A 341 -4.50 1.48 -17.77
N LEU A 342 -5.80 1.19 -17.75
CA LEU A 342 -6.49 0.40 -18.77
C LEU A 342 -6.74 1.22 -20.03
N ARG A 343 -7.22 2.48 -19.90
CA ARG A 343 -7.40 3.42 -21.02
C ARG A 343 -6.07 3.71 -21.72
N ALA A 344 -4.98 3.86 -20.96
CA ALA A 344 -3.63 3.99 -21.52
C ALA A 344 -3.15 2.76 -22.32
N ARG A 345 -3.83 1.61 -22.17
CA ARG A 345 -3.61 0.37 -22.93
C ARG A 345 -4.64 0.15 -24.03
N GLY A 346 -5.42 1.18 -24.38
CA GLY A 346 -6.43 1.12 -25.43
C GLY A 346 -7.75 0.44 -25.03
N ALA A 347 -7.93 0.09 -23.75
CA ALA A 347 -9.20 -0.45 -23.30
C ALA A 347 -10.26 0.66 -23.20
N ILE A 348 -11.46 0.37 -23.69
CA ILE A 348 -12.66 1.18 -23.45
C ILE A 348 -13.11 0.91 -22.01
N VAL A 349 -13.16 1.97 -21.19
CA VAL A 349 -13.56 1.90 -19.78
C VAL A 349 -14.54 3.01 -19.45
N ALA A 350 -15.74 2.65 -18.99
CA ALA A 350 -16.69 3.53 -18.34
C ALA A 350 -16.53 3.42 -16.82
N ALA A 351 -15.96 4.43 -16.17
CA ALA A 351 -15.60 4.39 -14.75
C ALA A 351 -16.57 5.21 -13.91
N PHE A 352 -17.08 4.63 -12.83
CA PHE A 352 -18.06 5.24 -11.95
C PHE A 352 -17.70 5.08 -10.49
N ASP A 353 -17.99 6.12 -9.71
CA ASP A 353 -17.84 6.13 -8.25
C ASP A 353 -18.96 6.95 -7.60
N ALA A 354 -19.21 6.69 -6.30
CA ALA A 354 -20.17 7.46 -5.52
C ALA A 354 -19.83 8.96 -5.48
N THR A 355 -18.53 9.24 -5.51
CA THR A 355 -17.93 10.57 -5.54
C THR A 355 -17.16 10.70 -6.85
N GLY A 356 -17.77 11.38 -7.82
CA GLY A 356 -17.26 11.49 -9.19
C GLY A 356 -17.63 12.83 -9.80
N ARG A 357 -17.51 12.94 -11.12
CA ARG A 357 -17.89 14.13 -11.90
C ARG A 357 -19.33 13.97 -12.41
N ASP A 358 -20.10 15.04 -12.42
CA ASP A 358 -21.41 15.04 -13.08
C ASP A 358 -21.27 15.00 -14.60
N GLN A 359 -20.22 15.63 -15.15
CA GLN A 359 -19.89 15.62 -16.58
C GLN A 359 -18.37 15.52 -16.79
N PRO A 360 -17.89 15.03 -17.95
CA PRO A 360 -16.47 15.05 -18.27
C PRO A 360 -15.89 16.47 -18.14
N GLY A 361 -14.73 16.58 -17.49
CA GLY A 361 -14.05 17.87 -17.29
C GLY A 361 -14.59 18.77 -16.15
N THR A 362 -15.71 18.45 -15.49
CA THR A 362 -16.20 19.24 -14.33
C THR A 362 -15.50 18.83 -13.04
N PRO A 363 -15.32 19.70 -12.03
CA PRO A 363 -14.73 19.32 -10.75
C PRO A 363 -15.38 18.05 -10.16
N ALA A 364 -14.55 17.18 -9.59
CA ALA A 364 -15.04 15.97 -8.92
C ALA A 364 -15.35 16.27 -7.45
N GLU A 365 -16.29 15.54 -6.87
CA GLU A 365 -16.62 15.64 -5.44
C GLU A 365 -15.49 15.10 -4.55
N TYR A 366 -15.47 15.57 -3.29
CA TYR A 366 -14.59 15.03 -2.26
C TYR A 366 -14.82 13.53 -2.09
N ASN A 367 -13.75 12.74 -2.16
CA ASN A 367 -13.80 11.30 -1.99
C ASN A 367 -13.27 10.93 -0.59
N GLU A 368 -14.05 10.24 0.24
CA GLU A 368 -13.64 9.94 1.61
C GLU A 368 -12.40 9.04 1.73
N TYR A 369 -12.16 8.19 0.73
CA TYR A 369 -11.03 7.25 0.71
C TYR A 369 -9.76 7.87 0.10
N HIS A 370 -9.91 8.83 -0.81
CA HIS A 370 -8.80 9.46 -1.54
C HIS A 370 -8.55 10.93 -1.12
N GLY A 371 -9.44 11.50 -0.31
CA GLY A 371 -9.49 12.92 0.02
C GLY A 371 -9.72 13.78 -1.23
N GLU A 372 -8.91 14.81 -1.35
CA GLU A 372 -8.83 15.76 -2.46
C GLU A 372 -7.76 15.38 -3.48
N CYS A 373 -7.28 14.13 -3.46
CA CYS A 373 -6.34 13.67 -4.47
C CYS A 373 -6.93 13.90 -5.87
N PRO A 374 -6.17 14.52 -6.79
CA PRO A 374 -6.61 14.66 -8.18
C PRO A 374 -6.97 13.30 -8.78
N PHE A 375 -8.04 13.28 -9.56
CA PHE A 375 -8.47 12.09 -10.27
C PHE A 375 -7.44 11.70 -11.34
N HIS A 376 -7.15 10.41 -11.48
CA HIS A 376 -6.21 9.88 -12.48
C HIS A 376 -6.80 9.90 -13.89
N THR A 377 -8.13 9.92 -13.98
CA THR A 377 -8.88 9.97 -15.24
C THR A 377 -10.33 10.39 -14.97
N ASP A 378 -11.14 10.55 -16.02
CA ASP A 378 -12.57 10.85 -15.84
C ASP A 378 -13.30 9.67 -15.20
N VAL A 379 -13.91 9.94 -14.06
CA VAL A 379 -14.79 9.05 -13.31
C VAL A 379 -16.11 9.78 -13.12
N MET A 380 -17.17 9.18 -13.61
CA MET A 380 -18.52 9.75 -13.54
C MET A 380 -19.17 9.42 -12.21
N LYS A 381 -20.02 10.31 -11.72
CA LYS A 381 -20.78 10.07 -10.51
C LYS A 381 -21.83 8.98 -10.74
N GLY A 382 -21.87 7.98 -9.86
CA GLY A 382 -22.81 6.87 -9.95
C GLY A 382 -22.70 5.88 -8.79
N THR A 383 -23.83 5.48 -8.21
CA THR A 383 -23.87 4.44 -7.17
C THR A 383 -24.87 3.35 -7.52
N ALA A 384 -24.48 2.09 -7.28
CA ALA A 384 -25.35 0.91 -7.46
C ALA A 384 -26.65 0.91 -6.63
N THR A 385 -26.82 1.89 -5.75
CA THR A 385 -27.96 2.02 -4.84
C THR A 385 -28.97 3.09 -5.27
N LYS A 386 -28.67 3.91 -6.29
CA LYS A 386 -29.57 4.96 -6.80
C LYS A 386 -30.19 4.55 -8.13
N GLY A 387 -31.50 4.76 -8.27
CA GLY A 387 -32.31 4.27 -9.41
C GLY A 387 -31.75 4.60 -10.79
N SER A 388 -31.25 5.82 -11.00
CA SER A 388 -30.65 6.24 -12.28
C SER A 388 -29.43 5.40 -12.67
N PHE A 389 -28.56 5.06 -11.72
CA PHE A 389 -27.35 4.29 -12.02
C PHE A 389 -27.63 2.78 -12.19
N ASN A 390 -28.66 2.24 -11.53
CA ASN A 390 -29.11 0.87 -11.83
C ASN A 390 -29.60 0.73 -13.27
N THR A 391 -30.28 1.75 -13.80
CA THR A 391 -30.62 1.82 -15.22
C THR A 391 -29.36 1.97 -16.08
N THR A 392 -28.38 2.74 -15.64
CA THR A 392 -27.07 2.88 -16.32
C THR A 392 -26.32 1.55 -16.42
N LEU A 393 -26.20 0.75 -15.36
CA LEU A 393 -25.51 -0.54 -15.42
C LEU A 393 -26.17 -1.55 -16.38
N GLN A 394 -27.48 -1.45 -16.60
CA GLN A 394 -28.17 -2.29 -17.59
C GLN A 394 -27.77 -1.93 -19.03
N GLN A 395 -27.42 -0.66 -19.28
CA GLN A 395 -26.92 -0.22 -20.59
C GLN A 395 -25.52 -0.79 -20.90
N TYR A 396 -24.78 -1.19 -19.87
CA TYR A 396 -23.45 -1.79 -19.96
C TYR A 396 -23.47 -3.33 -19.94
N LYS A 397 -24.57 -3.97 -20.37
CA LYS A 397 -24.67 -5.44 -20.43
C LYS A 397 -23.61 -6.10 -21.32
N ASP A 398 -23.12 -5.39 -22.34
CA ASP A 398 -22.10 -5.88 -23.26
C ASP A 398 -20.67 -5.55 -22.78
N TYR A 399 -20.53 -4.95 -21.59
CA TYR A 399 -19.25 -4.58 -20.97
C TYR A 399 -18.94 -5.53 -19.83
N THR A 400 -17.66 -5.81 -19.59
CA THR A 400 -17.24 -6.50 -18.36
C THR A 400 -17.43 -5.60 -17.14
N LEU A 401 -18.14 -6.08 -16.11
CA LEU A 401 -18.24 -5.39 -14.83
C LEU A 401 -16.94 -5.55 -14.03
N LEU A 402 -16.22 -4.47 -13.78
CA LEU A 402 -15.05 -4.42 -12.90
C LEU A 402 -15.42 -3.83 -11.55
N MET A 403 -15.06 -4.52 -10.46
CA MET A 403 -15.14 -4.00 -9.10
C MET A 403 -13.80 -4.21 -8.42
N CYS A 404 -13.14 -3.12 -8.03
CA CYS A 404 -11.85 -3.17 -7.36
C CYS A 404 -11.95 -2.74 -5.90
N TYR A 405 -11.52 -3.61 -5.00
CA TYR A 405 -11.51 -3.36 -3.56
C TYR A 405 -12.89 -2.90 -3.07
N ALA A 406 -13.93 -3.69 -3.40
CA ALA A 406 -15.29 -3.36 -3.01
C ALA A 406 -15.40 -3.15 -1.48
N PRO A 407 -16.21 -2.19 -1.00
CA PRO A 407 -16.34 -1.94 0.42
C PRO A 407 -16.74 -3.19 1.20
N PRO A 408 -16.26 -3.34 2.44
CA PRO A 408 -16.46 -4.55 3.24
C PRO A 408 -17.91 -4.88 3.53
N ASP A 409 -18.75 -3.84 3.66
CA ASP A 409 -20.18 -3.97 3.87
C ASP A 409 -20.90 -4.70 2.72
N GLY A 410 -20.22 -4.83 1.58
CA GLY A 410 -20.65 -5.54 0.38
C GLY A 410 -21.87 -4.92 -0.31
N LYS A 411 -22.46 -3.84 0.21
CA LYS A 411 -23.74 -3.31 -0.27
C LYS A 411 -23.61 -2.82 -1.70
N MET A 412 -22.56 -2.05 -1.98
CA MET A 412 -22.26 -1.55 -3.32
C MET A 412 -22.05 -2.70 -4.31
N ALA A 413 -21.21 -3.68 -3.96
CA ALA A 413 -20.87 -4.77 -4.87
C ALA A 413 -22.04 -5.72 -5.13
N VAL A 414 -22.80 -6.08 -4.09
CA VAL A 414 -24.00 -6.92 -4.23
C VAL A 414 -25.08 -6.19 -5.04
N ALA A 415 -25.30 -4.90 -4.80
CA ALA A 415 -26.25 -4.11 -5.59
C ALA A 415 -25.83 -4.01 -7.06
N SER A 416 -24.54 -3.77 -7.32
CA SER A 416 -23.98 -3.72 -8.67
C SER A 416 -24.21 -5.04 -9.40
N LEU A 417 -23.89 -6.16 -8.75
CA LEU A 417 -24.06 -7.49 -9.31
C LEU A 417 -25.53 -7.84 -9.58
N LYS A 418 -26.45 -7.41 -8.70
CA LYS A 418 -27.90 -7.59 -8.88
C LYS A 418 -28.45 -6.76 -10.03
N ALA A 419 -27.95 -5.54 -10.24
CA ALA A 419 -28.38 -4.67 -11.34
C ALA A 419 -27.76 -5.08 -12.69
N TYR A 420 -26.54 -5.62 -12.65
CA TYR A 420 -25.79 -6.01 -13.84
C TYR A 420 -26.44 -7.19 -14.59
N ARG A 421 -26.48 -7.04 -15.92
CA ARG A 421 -27.13 -7.96 -16.87
C ARG A 421 -26.17 -8.58 -17.88
N GLY A 422 -24.88 -8.26 -17.79
CA GLY A 422 -23.86 -8.84 -18.64
C GLY A 422 -23.30 -10.17 -18.11
N ASP A 423 -22.38 -10.73 -18.90
CA ASP A 423 -21.93 -12.12 -18.74
C ASP A 423 -20.60 -12.26 -18.02
N THR A 424 -19.82 -11.18 -17.89
CA THR A 424 -18.46 -11.24 -17.30
C THR A 424 -18.32 -10.26 -16.14
N VAL A 425 -17.78 -10.74 -15.01
CA VAL A 425 -17.43 -9.93 -13.84
C VAL A 425 -15.95 -10.11 -13.51
N ALA A 426 -15.23 -9.01 -13.40
CA ALA A 426 -13.88 -8.94 -12.87
C ALA A 426 -13.92 -8.39 -11.44
N LEU A 427 -13.59 -9.22 -10.46
CA LEU A 427 -13.52 -8.83 -9.05
C LEU A 427 -12.07 -8.76 -8.60
N ILE A 428 -11.65 -7.61 -8.07
CA ILE A 428 -10.35 -7.45 -7.41
C ILE A 428 -10.56 -7.32 -5.92
N GLY A 429 -9.98 -8.24 -5.14
CA GLY A 429 -10.09 -8.21 -3.70
C GLY A 429 -9.57 -9.47 -3.03
N GLU A 430 -9.94 -9.64 -1.76
CA GLU A 430 -9.56 -10.79 -0.95
C GLU A 430 -10.80 -11.55 -0.47
N VAL A 431 -10.86 -12.83 -0.82
CA VAL A 431 -11.91 -13.76 -0.39
C VAL A 431 -11.83 -14.03 1.11
N ASP A 432 -12.97 -13.92 1.78
CA ASP A 432 -13.09 -14.01 3.24
C ASP A 432 -12.12 -13.04 3.94
N GLY A 433 -11.88 -11.88 3.31
CA GLY A 433 -10.91 -10.88 3.73
C GLY A 433 -11.52 -9.49 3.76
N ASP A 434 -10.76 -8.51 3.27
CA ASP A 434 -11.06 -7.09 3.45
C ASP A 434 -12.12 -6.55 2.47
N THR A 435 -12.53 -7.30 1.44
CA THR A 435 -13.25 -6.72 0.28
C THR A 435 -14.26 -7.64 -0.42
N ALA A 436 -14.06 -8.96 -0.40
CA ALA A 436 -15.02 -9.92 -0.97
C ALA A 436 -15.79 -10.61 0.15
N SER A 437 -16.85 -9.94 0.62
CA SER A 437 -17.73 -10.47 1.68
C SER A 437 -18.39 -11.77 1.23
N ARG A 438 -18.82 -12.58 2.21
CA ARG A 438 -19.55 -13.83 1.95
C ARG A 438 -20.79 -13.61 1.10
N GLY A 439 -21.56 -12.57 1.40
CA GLY A 439 -22.76 -12.22 0.64
C GLY A 439 -22.46 -11.94 -0.84
N LEU A 440 -21.33 -11.30 -1.15
CA LEU A 440 -20.91 -11.07 -2.53
C LEU A 440 -20.50 -12.37 -3.24
N LEU A 441 -19.72 -13.22 -2.57
CA LEU A 441 -19.27 -14.50 -3.14
C LEU A 441 -20.44 -15.46 -3.36
N SER A 442 -21.36 -15.54 -2.40
CA SER A 442 -22.60 -16.29 -2.53
C SER A 442 -23.41 -15.79 -3.73
N ALA A 443 -23.61 -14.46 -3.84
CA ALA A 443 -24.30 -13.86 -4.98
C ALA A 443 -23.62 -14.13 -6.33
N LEU A 444 -22.27 -14.09 -6.41
CA LEU A 444 -21.53 -14.46 -7.62
C LEU A 444 -21.77 -15.92 -8.00
N ARG A 445 -21.63 -16.84 -7.03
CA ARG A 445 -21.77 -18.29 -7.25
C ARG A 445 -23.18 -18.70 -7.67
N THR A 446 -24.21 -17.88 -7.43
CA THR A 446 -25.56 -18.18 -7.95
C THR A 446 -25.61 -18.19 -9.47
N ARG A 447 -24.98 -17.20 -10.13
CA ARG A 447 -25.11 -16.94 -11.57
C ARG A 447 -23.84 -17.12 -12.38
N PHE A 448 -22.67 -17.10 -11.74
CA PHE A 448 -21.38 -17.08 -12.41
C PHE A 448 -20.47 -18.22 -11.92
N LEU A 449 -19.52 -18.61 -12.78
CA LEU A 449 -18.42 -19.51 -12.51
C LEU A 449 -17.11 -18.75 -12.53
N LEU A 450 -16.22 -19.06 -11.58
CA LEU A 450 -14.86 -18.56 -11.62
C LEU A 450 -14.12 -19.26 -12.77
N VAL A 451 -13.64 -18.51 -13.76
CA VAL A 451 -12.93 -19.04 -14.93
C VAL A 451 -11.44 -18.76 -14.91
N SER A 452 -11.01 -17.71 -14.19
CA SER A 452 -9.60 -17.34 -14.08
C SER A 452 -9.31 -16.57 -12.81
N SER A 453 -8.12 -16.75 -12.25
CA SER A 453 -7.61 -15.92 -11.16
C SER A 453 -6.17 -15.50 -11.45
N VAL A 454 -5.88 -14.23 -11.22
CA VAL A 454 -4.56 -13.60 -11.35
C VAL A 454 -4.24 -12.98 -10.00
N ALA A 455 -3.32 -13.58 -9.23
CA ALA A 455 -2.89 -12.92 -7.99
C ALA A 455 -2.21 -11.58 -8.29
N LEU A 456 -2.30 -10.68 -7.33
CA LEU A 456 -1.74 -9.34 -7.43
C LEU A 456 -0.46 -9.22 -6.58
N PRO A 457 0.37 -8.20 -6.82
CA PRO A 457 1.31 -7.72 -5.81
C PRO A 457 0.55 -7.34 -4.53
N GLN A 458 1.13 -7.63 -3.37
CA GLN A 458 0.49 -7.46 -2.07
C GLN A 458 1.21 -6.43 -1.22
N PHE A 459 0.45 -5.65 -0.48
CA PHE A 459 0.97 -5.08 0.76
C PHE A 459 1.12 -6.19 1.80
N ASP A 460 2.04 -6.04 2.76
CA ASP A 460 2.44 -7.11 3.68
C ASP A 460 1.29 -7.69 4.52
N ASP A 461 0.16 -6.99 4.60
CA ASP A 461 -1.06 -7.30 5.36
C ASP A 461 -2.30 -7.64 4.51
N THR A 462 -2.20 -7.64 3.17
CA THR A 462 -3.32 -7.93 2.25
C THR A 462 -3.08 -9.18 1.40
N ALA A 463 -4.12 -9.81 0.85
CA ALA A 463 -4.00 -10.94 -0.09
C ALA A 463 -4.93 -10.83 -1.32
N ASN A 464 -4.94 -9.65 -1.94
CA ASN A 464 -5.75 -9.30 -3.11
C ASN A 464 -5.45 -10.15 -4.36
N ARG A 465 -6.47 -10.46 -5.14
CA ARG A 465 -6.33 -11.09 -6.46
C ARG A 465 -7.39 -10.56 -7.41
N LEU A 466 -7.14 -10.68 -8.70
CA LEU A 466 -8.11 -10.47 -9.76
C LEU A 466 -8.76 -11.81 -10.11
N ASP A 467 -10.05 -11.94 -9.85
CA ASP A 467 -10.88 -13.07 -10.23
C ASP A 467 -11.79 -12.69 -11.39
N ILE A 468 -11.83 -13.52 -12.44
CA ILE A 468 -12.71 -13.37 -13.60
C ILE A 468 -13.80 -14.44 -13.51
N TRP A 469 -15.03 -13.97 -13.49
CA TRP A 469 -16.24 -14.76 -13.39
C TRP A 469 -17.05 -14.63 -14.68
N GLN A 470 -17.60 -15.73 -15.17
CA GLN A 470 -18.45 -15.75 -16.36
C GLN A 470 -19.79 -16.40 -16.05
N ILE A 471 -20.86 -15.97 -16.71
CA ILE A 471 -22.20 -16.52 -16.50
C ILE A 471 -22.20 -18.03 -16.74
N LYS A 472 -22.92 -18.77 -15.90
CA LYS A 472 -23.11 -20.21 -16.07
C LYS A 472 -23.85 -20.49 -17.37
N ARG A 473 -23.30 -21.40 -18.17
CA ARG A 473 -23.94 -22.00 -19.35
C ARG A 473 -24.24 -23.48 -19.04
N GLU A 474 -25.18 -24.07 -19.78
CA GLU A 474 -25.61 -25.46 -19.56
C GLU A 474 -24.47 -26.47 -19.71
N ASP A 475 -23.48 -26.18 -20.56
CA ASP A 475 -22.33 -27.05 -20.85
C ASP A 475 -21.09 -26.78 -19.96
N ASP A 476 -21.19 -25.90 -18.95
CA ASP A 476 -20.03 -25.55 -18.12
C ASP A 476 -19.75 -26.64 -17.08
N ASP A 477 -18.96 -27.66 -17.45
CA ASP A 477 -18.73 -28.84 -16.61
C ASP A 477 -17.81 -28.62 -15.40
N ILE A 478 -16.94 -27.59 -15.36
CA ILE A 478 -15.96 -27.43 -14.27
C ILE A 478 -15.69 -25.96 -13.91
N ALA A 479 -16.32 -25.50 -12.83
CA ALA A 479 -15.97 -24.24 -12.17
C ALA A 479 -14.55 -24.30 -11.59
N LYS A 480 -13.73 -23.24 -11.71
CA LYS A 480 -12.51 -23.17 -10.91
C LYS A 480 -12.86 -22.97 -9.44
N PRO A 481 -12.14 -23.63 -8.53
CA PRO A 481 -12.37 -23.44 -7.10
C PRO A 481 -11.95 -22.04 -6.65
N VAL A 482 -12.76 -21.43 -5.79
CA VAL A 482 -12.46 -20.12 -5.18
C VAL A 482 -11.25 -20.18 -4.26
N ALA A 483 -11.01 -21.34 -3.64
CA ALA A 483 -9.84 -21.64 -2.82
C ALA A 483 -9.52 -23.13 -2.86
N CYS A 484 -8.24 -23.47 -2.70
CA CYS A 484 -7.76 -24.84 -2.66
C CYS A 484 -6.64 -25.00 -1.62
N CYS A 485 -6.45 -26.25 -1.16
CA CYS A 485 -5.34 -26.63 -0.31
C CYS A 485 -4.01 -26.36 -1.03
N SER A 486 -3.12 -25.63 -0.37
CA SER A 486 -1.81 -25.25 -0.91
C SER A 486 -0.84 -26.44 -1.09
N GLN A 487 -1.21 -27.62 -0.56
CA GLN A 487 -0.42 -28.85 -0.69
C GLN A 487 -1.00 -29.84 -1.71
N CYS A 488 -2.23 -30.32 -1.47
CA CYS A 488 -2.82 -31.40 -2.26
C CYS A 488 -3.80 -30.92 -3.34
N GLY A 489 -4.09 -29.61 -3.40
CA GLY A 489 -5.04 -29.06 -4.37
C GLY A 489 -6.51 -29.32 -4.05
N SER A 490 -6.84 -30.08 -2.99
CA SER A 490 -8.23 -30.28 -2.55
C SER A 490 -8.94 -28.95 -2.42
N VAL A 491 -10.09 -28.86 -3.06
CA VAL A 491 -10.86 -27.62 -3.17
C VAL A 491 -11.85 -27.51 -2.01
N VAL A 492 -12.28 -26.29 -1.71
CA VAL A 492 -13.46 -26.10 -0.86
C VAL A 492 -14.66 -26.61 -1.64
N ASP A 493 -15.23 -27.70 -1.13
CA ASP A 493 -16.56 -28.21 -1.45
C ASP A 493 -17.25 -28.53 -0.12
N ASP A 494 -18.53 -28.89 -0.14
CA ASP A 494 -19.35 -29.15 1.07
C ASP A 494 -18.77 -30.23 2.04
N VAL A 495 -17.67 -30.89 1.65
CA VAL A 495 -17.00 -31.99 2.38
C VAL A 495 -15.66 -31.57 3.02
N VAL A 496 -14.99 -30.51 2.55
CA VAL A 496 -13.61 -30.18 2.96
C VAL A 496 -13.49 -28.76 3.51
N GLU A 497 -13.42 -28.64 4.83
CA GLU A 497 -13.08 -27.37 5.50
C GLU A 497 -11.59 -27.04 5.25
N LEU A 498 -11.32 -25.91 4.56
CA LEU A 498 -9.97 -25.36 4.48
C LEU A 498 -9.72 -24.40 5.64
N ARG A 499 -8.55 -24.50 6.26
CA ARG A 499 -8.07 -23.52 7.23
C ARG A 499 -7.00 -22.63 6.61
N ARG A 500 -7.22 -21.32 6.63
CA ARG A 500 -6.32 -20.29 6.09
C ARG A 500 -5.42 -19.73 7.18
N CYS A 501 -4.14 -19.53 6.85
CA CYS A 501 -3.20 -18.86 7.74
C CYS A 501 -3.54 -17.38 7.87
N VAL A 502 -3.83 -16.91 9.09
CA VAL A 502 -4.20 -15.50 9.35
C VAL A 502 -3.01 -14.55 9.23
N LEU A 503 -1.78 -15.08 9.34
CA LEU A 503 -0.55 -14.27 9.28
C LEU A 503 -0.21 -13.86 7.85
N CYS A 504 -0.27 -14.80 6.91
CA CYS A 504 0.05 -14.53 5.51
C CYS A 504 -1.17 -14.37 4.60
N ARG A 505 -2.36 -14.80 5.04
CA ARG A 505 -3.63 -14.75 4.30
C ARG A 505 -3.63 -15.42 2.91
N ILE A 506 -2.55 -16.15 2.57
CA ILE A 506 -2.38 -16.82 1.27
C ILE A 506 -2.52 -18.34 1.41
N ALA A 507 -1.86 -18.94 2.42
CA ALA A 507 -1.79 -20.38 2.55
C ALA A 507 -3.06 -20.95 3.18
N CYS A 508 -3.66 -21.94 2.53
CA CYS A 508 -4.82 -22.69 3.00
C CYS A 508 -4.51 -24.19 3.04
N TYR A 509 -4.99 -24.91 4.05
CA TYR A 509 -4.80 -26.36 4.15
C TYR A 509 -6.07 -27.07 4.60
N CYS A 510 -6.33 -28.25 4.05
CA CYS A 510 -7.43 -29.13 4.49
C CYS A 510 -7.08 -29.95 5.73
N SER A 511 -5.80 -30.02 6.12
CA SER A 511 -5.36 -30.82 7.26
C SER A 511 -3.99 -30.39 7.79
N ARG A 512 -3.71 -30.78 9.04
CA ARG A 512 -2.39 -30.66 9.66
C ARG A 512 -1.30 -31.35 8.83
N GLN A 513 -1.61 -32.51 8.24
CA GLN A 513 -0.69 -33.27 7.42
C GLN A 513 -0.28 -32.48 6.16
N CYS A 514 -1.25 -31.87 5.48
CA CYS A 514 -0.99 -31.01 4.32
C CYS A 514 -0.18 -29.76 4.69
N CYS A 515 -0.52 -29.12 5.81
CA CYS A 515 0.22 -27.99 6.36
C CYS A 515 1.69 -28.35 6.64
N LEU A 516 1.92 -29.51 7.28
CA LEU A 516 3.26 -29.99 7.56
C LEU A 516 4.00 -30.35 6.28
N ARG A 517 3.40 -31.04 5.30
CA ARG A 517 4.10 -31.35 4.04
C ARG A 517 4.52 -30.10 3.25
N ASN A 518 3.77 -29.00 3.36
CA ASN A 518 4.06 -27.74 2.66
C ASN A 518 4.82 -26.70 3.51
N TRP A 519 5.28 -27.06 4.71
CA TRP A 519 5.74 -26.07 5.70
C TRP A 519 6.86 -25.16 5.18
N GLN A 520 7.76 -25.67 4.33
CA GLN A 520 8.89 -24.91 3.78
C GLN A 520 8.43 -23.84 2.78
N ALA A 521 7.49 -24.17 1.88
CA ALA A 521 6.94 -23.20 0.95
C ALA A 521 6.11 -22.15 1.69
N HIS A 522 5.41 -22.57 2.75
CA HIS A 522 4.71 -21.63 3.62
C HIS A 522 5.68 -20.68 4.34
N GLU A 523 6.80 -21.18 4.86
CA GLU A 523 7.79 -20.34 5.54
C GLU A 523 8.40 -19.30 4.59
N ARG A 524 8.51 -19.61 3.31
CA ARG A 524 8.93 -18.64 2.29
C ARG A 524 7.93 -17.51 2.11
N LEU A 525 6.63 -17.80 2.11
CA LEU A 525 5.57 -16.77 2.12
C LEU A 525 5.65 -15.89 3.37
N HIS A 526 5.91 -16.51 4.53
CA HIS A 526 6.08 -15.78 5.80
C HIS A 526 7.26 -14.81 5.75
N ARG A 527 8.41 -15.25 5.23
CA ARG A 527 9.58 -14.36 5.06
C ARG A 527 9.26 -13.17 4.18
N GLY A 528 8.50 -13.37 3.10
CA GLY A 528 8.06 -12.30 2.21
C GLY A 528 7.19 -11.23 2.87
N ARG A 529 6.60 -11.52 4.04
CA ARG A 529 5.72 -10.61 4.83
C ARG A 529 6.30 -10.22 6.19
N HIS A 530 7.62 -10.39 6.35
CA HIS A 530 8.34 -10.06 7.58
C HIS A 530 7.90 -10.86 8.82
N ILE A 531 7.35 -12.07 8.61
CA ILE A 531 6.93 -12.95 9.69
C ILE A 531 8.12 -13.82 10.15
N PRO A 532 8.41 -13.93 11.46
CA PRO A 532 9.49 -14.76 11.97
C PRO A 532 9.25 -16.26 11.69
N ARG A 533 10.29 -17.08 11.86
CA ARG A 533 10.16 -18.54 11.70
C ARG A 533 9.36 -19.16 12.84
N GLY A 534 8.82 -20.36 12.60
CA GLY A 534 8.20 -21.19 13.65
C GLY A 534 6.66 -21.20 13.68
N PHE A 535 5.99 -20.33 12.92
CA PHE A 535 4.52 -20.28 12.90
C PHE A 535 3.87 -21.27 11.92
N CYS A 536 4.55 -21.60 10.81
CA CYS A 536 3.95 -22.39 9.73
C CYS A 536 3.47 -23.79 10.16
N ARG A 537 4.01 -24.34 11.25
CA ARG A 537 3.67 -25.68 11.76
C ARG A 537 2.59 -25.68 12.84
N GLN A 538 2.10 -24.51 13.26
CA GLN A 538 1.09 -24.37 14.32
C GLN A 538 -0.35 -24.54 13.79
N TYR A 539 -0.61 -25.57 12.98
CA TYR A 539 -1.93 -25.76 12.31
C TYR A 539 -3.13 -25.79 13.27
N SER A 540 -2.94 -26.38 14.46
CA SER A 540 -3.97 -26.47 15.50
C SER A 540 -4.12 -25.21 16.34
N ASN A 541 -3.31 -24.17 16.10
CA ASN A 541 -3.44 -22.89 16.79
C ASN A 541 -4.46 -22.02 16.03
N ASP A 542 -5.62 -21.81 16.64
CA ASP A 542 -6.69 -20.99 16.06
C ASP A 542 -6.24 -19.54 15.83
N HIS A 543 -5.30 -19.00 16.63
CA HIS A 543 -4.72 -17.67 16.39
C HIS A 543 -3.79 -17.62 15.15
N VAL A 544 -3.46 -18.77 14.54
CA VAL A 544 -2.60 -18.86 13.36
C VAL A 544 -3.36 -19.37 12.14
N TYR A 545 -4.31 -20.30 12.31
CA TYR A 545 -5.11 -20.87 11.24
C TYR A 545 -6.59 -20.85 11.58
N GLN A 546 -7.41 -20.27 10.71
CA GLN A 546 -8.85 -20.16 10.88
C GLN A 546 -9.61 -20.83 9.74
N PRO A 547 -10.80 -21.42 9.97
CA PRO A 547 -11.67 -21.90 8.92
C PRO A 547 -11.94 -20.80 7.89
N LEU A 548 -11.76 -21.14 6.61
CA LEU A 548 -12.03 -20.27 5.48
C LEU A 548 -13.51 -20.34 5.15
N LYS A 549 -14.23 -19.24 5.37
CA LYS A 549 -15.69 -19.23 5.26
C LYS A 549 -16.11 -18.64 3.91
N ILE A 550 -16.50 -19.50 2.96
CA ILE A 550 -16.86 -19.13 1.57
C ILE A 550 -18.37 -19.22 1.30
N GLU A 551 -19.14 -19.82 2.21
CA GLU A 551 -20.60 -19.97 2.14
C GLU A 551 -21.36 -18.64 2.26
#